data_AF-A0A7J7PKT4-F1
#
_entry.id   AF-A0A7J7PKT4-F1
#
_cell.length_a   1.000
_cell.length_b   1.000
_cell.length_c   1.000
_cell.angle_alpha   90.00
_cell.angle_beta   90.00
_cell.angle_gamma   90.00
#
_symmetry.space_group_name_H-M   'P 1'
#
loop_
_entity.id
_entity.type
_entity.pdbx_description
1 polymer ?
#
loop_
_entity_poly.entity_id
_entity_poly.type
_entity_poly.pdbx_seq_one_letter_code
_entity_poly.pdbx_strand_id
1 'polypeptide(L)'
;MFPHPAPPNAWHCLQIIVRKVYHLLAGGLFVPVFFWDLPLLCLSLAIAFAALQLLEVVRHLRLPRMGAAVQQFMQDFVDERDSGVIYVTHFTLLLGLAVPMWLCLGLPGVAAVAGAHATSSCTSRMQCISSGNSSGSEGSCSPPGASSSVLDSSTGSGFGSVGSISSSASALLLVVAGLSGMVIIGVGDTAASMVGKLLGRVPIHCGSRKTVEGTVAGIASSLGAWCLLFWAAGMGLPGGMSLSWWLQLVLATVGAGLLEAVTSQLDNVLLPLWYLPHLLLVQQ
;
A
#
# COMPACT_ATOMS: atom_id res chain seq x y z
N MET A 1 48.28 5.23 2.44
CA MET A 1 47.42 6.24 3.07
C MET A 1 46.10 6.21 2.32
N PHE A 2 45.12 5.46 2.81
CA PHE A 2 43.79 5.44 2.20
C PHE A 2 43.13 6.80 2.48
N PRO A 3 42.56 7.48 1.49
CA PRO A 3 41.84 8.72 1.74
C PRO A 3 40.67 8.40 2.67
N HIS A 4 40.66 9.05 3.85
CA HIS A 4 39.49 9.06 4.70
C HIS A 4 38.32 9.64 3.88
N PRO A 5 37.17 8.96 3.78
CA PRO A 5 36.01 9.55 3.13
C PRO A 5 35.66 10.84 3.87
N ALA A 6 35.54 11.94 3.12
CA ALA A 6 35.09 13.21 3.66
C ALA A 6 33.76 13.00 4.42
N PRO A 7 33.54 13.68 5.56
CA PRO A 7 32.28 13.57 6.26
C PRO A 7 31.15 13.94 5.29
N PRO A 8 30.05 13.16 5.26
CA PRO A 8 28.94 13.47 4.37
C PRO A 8 28.49 14.89 4.63
N ASN A 9 28.38 15.69 3.56
CA ASN A 9 27.86 17.05 3.69
C ASN A 9 26.43 16.98 4.29
N ALA A 10 26.04 18.01 5.05
CA ALA A 10 24.73 18.03 5.69
C ALA A 10 23.56 17.86 4.69
N TRP A 11 23.79 18.31 3.45
CA TRP A 11 22.86 18.22 2.32
C TRP A 11 22.52 16.78 1.92
N HIS A 12 23.51 15.88 1.77
CA HIS A 12 23.24 14.47 1.45
C HIS A 12 22.51 13.75 2.59
N CYS A 13 22.84 14.06 3.85
CA CYS A 13 22.09 13.49 4.98
C CYS A 13 20.62 13.95 4.98
N LEU A 14 20.38 15.23 4.70
CA LEU A 14 19.04 15.81 4.62
C LEU A 14 18.21 15.15 3.50
N GLN A 15 18.76 14.99 2.30
CA GLN A 15 18.07 14.35 1.17
C GLN A 15 17.62 12.92 1.52
N ILE A 16 18.48 12.14 2.18
CA ILE A 16 18.13 10.77 2.60
C ILE A 16 16.99 10.79 3.63
N ILE A 17 17.02 11.70 4.61
CA ILE A 17 15.97 11.82 5.63
C ILE A 17 14.64 12.22 4.98
N VAL A 18 14.66 13.25 4.14
CA VAL A 18 13.49 13.75 3.41
C VAL A 18 12.84 12.63 2.60
N ARG A 19 13.64 11.83 1.87
CA ARG A 19 13.14 10.65 1.15
C ARG A 19 12.40 9.70 2.10
N LYS A 20 13.00 9.32 3.23
CA LYS A 20 12.35 8.40 4.19
C LYS A 20 11.08 8.98 4.82
N VAL A 21 11.06 10.29 5.09
CA VAL A 21 9.85 10.98 5.57
C VAL A 21 8.71 10.87 4.57
N TYR A 22 8.97 11.04 3.26
CA TYR A 22 7.95 10.86 2.24
C TYR A 22 7.42 9.42 2.16
N HIS A 23 8.27 8.41 2.39
CA HIS A 23 7.83 7.01 2.42
C HIS A 23 6.88 6.74 3.60
N LEU A 24 7.21 7.25 4.79
CA LEU A 24 6.34 7.15 5.96
C LEU A 24 5.05 7.97 5.80
N LEU A 25 5.14 9.17 5.20
CA LEU A 25 3.99 10.02 4.92
C LEU A 25 3.02 9.36 3.93
N ALA A 26 3.54 8.77 2.86
CA ALA A 26 2.75 8.02 1.89
C ALA A 26 2.04 6.84 2.57
N GLY A 27 2.73 6.07 3.41
CA GLY A 27 2.12 5.01 4.21
C GLY A 27 1.02 5.53 5.15
N GLY A 28 1.30 6.61 5.88
CA GLY A 28 0.34 7.23 6.80
C GLY A 28 -0.90 7.80 6.13
N LEU A 29 -0.79 8.25 4.87
CA LEU A 29 -1.92 8.71 4.06
C LEU A 29 -2.69 7.54 3.43
N PHE A 30 -2.00 6.54 2.92
CA PHE A 30 -2.61 5.46 2.12
C PHE A 30 -3.23 4.36 2.98
N VAL A 31 -2.62 3.98 4.11
CA VAL A 31 -3.16 2.94 5.01
C VAL A 31 -4.58 3.26 5.49
N PRO A 32 -4.91 4.45 6.01
CA PRO A 32 -6.28 4.75 6.42
C PRO A 32 -7.26 4.76 5.23
N VAL A 33 -6.86 5.35 4.10
CA VAL A 33 -7.71 5.40 2.90
C VAL A 33 -7.94 4.00 2.32
N PHE A 34 -6.96 3.11 2.43
CA PHE A 34 -7.08 1.70 2.03
C PHE A 34 -8.24 0.99 2.74
N PHE A 35 -8.39 1.23 4.05
CA PHE A 35 -9.49 0.64 4.83
C PHE A 35 -10.84 1.36 4.63
N TRP A 36 -10.84 2.61 4.16
CA TRP A 36 -12.06 3.37 3.91
C TRP A 36 -12.63 3.18 2.50
N ASP A 37 -11.82 3.41 1.47
CA ASP A 37 -12.24 3.36 0.06
C ASP A 37 -11.05 3.00 -0.84
N LEU A 38 -10.90 1.69 -1.06
CA LEU A 38 -9.86 1.13 -1.92
C LEU A 38 -10.01 1.53 -3.41
N PRO A 39 -11.20 1.49 -4.05
CA PRO A 39 -11.38 1.97 -5.41
C PRO A 39 -10.93 3.43 -5.61
N LEU A 40 -11.29 4.33 -4.67
CA LEU A 40 -10.86 5.72 -4.71
C LEU A 40 -9.34 5.85 -4.58
N LEU A 41 -8.72 5.07 -3.69
CA LEU A 41 -7.26 5.04 -3.54
C LEU A 41 -6.58 4.59 -4.84
N CYS A 42 -7.04 3.49 -5.46
CA CYS A 42 -6.51 3.00 -6.73
C CYS A 42 -6.65 4.01 -7.86
N LEU A 43 -7.79 4.72 -7.93
CA LEU A 43 -8.02 5.79 -8.90
C LEU A 43 -7.07 6.97 -8.67
N SER A 44 -6.92 7.41 -7.43
CA SER A 44 -6.01 8.51 -7.09
C SER A 44 -4.55 8.19 -7.41
N LEU A 45 -4.12 6.94 -7.16
CA LEU A 45 -2.79 6.44 -7.55
C LEU A 45 -2.60 6.43 -9.07
N ALA A 46 -3.63 6.04 -9.84
CA ALA A 46 -3.59 6.07 -11.29
C ALA A 46 -3.49 7.51 -11.84
N ILE A 47 -4.25 8.45 -11.27
CA ILE A 47 -4.17 9.87 -11.63
C ILE A 47 -2.79 10.43 -11.29
N ALA A 48 -2.26 10.15 -10.10
CA ALA A 48 -0.93 10.59 -9.69
C ALA A 48 0.17 10.04 -10.62
N PHE A 49 0.09 8.76 -10.98
CA PHE A 49 1.05 8.14 -11.91
C PHE A 49 0.97 8.76 -13.31
N ALA A 50 -0.24 8.97 -13.83
CA ALA A 50 -0.46 9.65 -15.12
C ALA A 50 0.08 11.09 -15.11
N ALA A 51 -0.11 11.83 -14.00
CA ALA A 51 0.41 13.18 -13.84
C ALA A 51 1.96 13.21 -13.83
N LEU A 52 2.61 12.29 -13.11
CA LEU A 52 4.08 12.17 -13.14
C LEU A 52 4.58 11.84 -14.55
N GLN A 53 3.90 10.92 -15.25
CA GLN A 53 4.26 10.56 -16.62
C GLN A 53 4.14 11.77 -17.57
N LEU A 54 3.07 12.56 -17.42
CA LEU A 54 2.86 13.78 -18.20
C LEU A 54 3.93 14.83 -17.90
N LEU A 55 4.28 15.04 -16.62
CA LEU A 55 5.33 15.98 -16.22
C LEU A 55 6.68 15.62 -16.86
N GLU A 56 6.99 14.33 -16.92
CA GLU A 56 8.21 13.84 -17.56
C GLU A 56 8.20 14.03 -19.08
N VAL A 57 7.05 13.82 -19.73
CA VAL A 57 6.89 14.13 -21.16
C VAL A 57 7.06 15.63 -21.43
N VAL A 58 6.45 16.49 -20.61
CA VAL A 58 6.59 17.96 -20.71
C VAL A 58 8.05 18.40 -20.53
N ARG A 59 8.76 17.76 -19.58
CA ARG A 59 10.19 17.98 -19.36
C ARG A 59 11.02 17.55 -20.57
N HIS A 60 10.78 16.35 -21.10
CA HIS A 60 11.50 15.81 -22.26
C HIS A 60 11.31 16.66 -23.52
N LEU A 61 10.10 17.15 -23.76
CA LEU A 61 9.78 17.98 -24.92
C LEU A 61 10.31 19.42 -24.82
N ARG A 62 10.91 19.81 -23.68
CA ARG A 62 11.49 21.15 -23.44
C ARG A 62 10.58 22.30 -23.89
N LEU A 63 9.29 22.25 -23.53
CA LEU A 63 8.33 23.24 -23.99
C LEU A 63 8.74 24.67 -23.55
N PRO A 64 8.76 25.66 -24.47
CA PRO A 64 9.41 26.96 -24.25
C PRO A 64 8.78 27.84 -23.14
N ARG A 65 7.60 27.49 -22.61
CA ARG A 65 6.95 28.21 -21.49
C ARG A 65 6.99 27.49 -20.14
N MET A 66 7.01 26.16 -20.13
CA MET A 66 6.87 25.36 -18.91
C MET A 66 8.10 24.52 -18.60
N GLY A 67 8.94 24.22 -19.60
CA GLY A 67 10.10 23.36 -19.44
C GLY A 67 11.07 23.87 -18.38
N ALA A 68 11.34 25.18 -18.33
CA ALA A 68 12.23 25.77 -17.33
C ALA A 68 11.67 25.68 -15.90
N ALA A 69 10.38 26.00 -15.70
CA ALA A 69 9.74 25.93 -14.39
C ALA A 69 9.60 24.48 -13.88
N VAL A 70 9.22 23.55 -14.76
CA VAL A 70 9.12 22.11 -14.44
C VAL A 70 10.50 21.53 -14.16
N GLN A 71 11.52 21.93 -14.92
CA GLN A 71 12.88 21.45 -14.72
C GLN A 71 13.47 21.98 -13.41
N GLN A 72 13.23 23.23 -13.06
CA GLN A 72 13.65 23.80 -11.77
C GLN A 72 12.94 23.12 -10.59
N PHE A 73 11.62 22.91 -10.69
CA PHE A 73 10.87 22.16 -9.68
C PHE A 73 11.36 20.71 -9.55
N MET A 74 11.57 20.00 -10.66
CA MET A 74 12.06 18.61 -10.64
C MET A 74 13.50 18.50 -10.15
N GLN A 75 14.36 19.49 -10.45
CA GLN A 75 15.76 19.54 -10.02
C GLN A 75 15.89 19.54 -8.49
N ASP A 76 14.95 20.15 -7.78
CA ASP A 76 14.94 20.20 -6.31
C ASP A 76 14.70 18.83 -5.66
N PHE A 77 14.18 17.84 -6.41
CA PHE A 77 13.87 16.51 -5.90
C PHE A 77 14.75 15.39 -6.48
N VAL A 78 15.77 15.72 -7.29
CA VAL A 78 16.69 14.74 -7.87
C VAL A 78 17.58 14.13 -6.79
N ASP A 79 17.56 12.80 -6.65
CA ASP A 79 18.43 12.07 -5.72
C ASP A 79 19.76 11.71 -6.43
N GLU A 80 20.82 11.43 -5.66
CA GLU A 80 22.11 10.97 -6.21
C GLU A 80 21.98 9.68 -7.04
N ARG A 81 20.89 8.93 -6.82
CA ARG A 81 20.58 7.70 -7.57
C ARG A 81 20.01 7.96 -8.96
N ASP A 82 19.56 9.18 -9.26
CA ASP A 82 19.03 9.58 -10.57
C ASP A 82 20.17 10.01 -11.52
N SER A 83 21.14 9.12 -11.77
CA SER A 83 22.19 9.34 -12.77
C SER A 83 21.71 8.83 -14.14
N GLY A 84 20.81 9.57 -14.80
CA GLY A 84 20.25 9.18 -16.10
C GLY A 84 19.37 10.22 -16.78
N VAL A 85 18.95 9.92 -18.01
CA VAL A 85 18.09 10.78 -18.85
C VAL A 85 16.66 10.91 -18.30
N ILE A 86 16.24 9.98 -17.43
CA ILE A 86 14.89 9.89 -16.81
C ILE A 86 15.03 9.96 -15.28
N TYR A 87 14.14 10.69 -14.59
CA TYR A 87 14.12 10.78 -13.12
C TYR A 87 13.41 9.58 -12.48
N VAL A 88 14.10 8.44 -12.41
CA VAL A 88 13.56 7.13 -12.05
C VAL A 88 13.04 7.07 -10.60
N THR A 89 13.58 7.86 -9.67
CA THR A 89 13.27 7.73 -8.23
C THR A 89 11.80 8.03 -7.89
N HIS A 90 11.19 9.06 -8.49
CA HIS A 90 9.78 9.41 -8.24
C HIS A 90 8.81 8.38 -8.80
N PHE A 91 9.10 7.89 -10.00
CA PHE A 91 8.32 6.84 -10.64
C PHE A 91 8.39 5.53 -9.88
N THR A 92 9.58 5.13 -9.45
CA THR A 92 9.79 3.83 -8.80
C THR A 92 9.15 3.75 -7.42
N LEU A 93 9.16 4.83 -6.64
CA LEU A 93 8.48 4.89 -5.34
C LEU A 93 6.96 4.75 -5.53
N LEU A 94 6.36 5.57 -6.39
CA LEU A 94 4.91 5.52 -6.62
C LEU A 94 4.49 4.17 -7.21
N LEU A 95 5.26 3.65 -8.18
CA LEU A 95 4.97 2.37 -8.82
C LEU A 95 5.11 1.19 -7.84
N GLY A 96 6.07 1.25 -6.92
CA GLY A 96 6.24 0.26 -5.85
C GLY A 96 5.04 0.18 -4.89
N LEU A 97 4.29 1.27 -4.74
CA LEU A 97 3.04 1.32 -3.96
C LEU A 97 1.80 1.00 -4.81
N ALA A 98 1.78 1.45 -6.07
CA ALA A 98 0.63 1.33 -6.96
C ALA A 98 0.45 -0.09 -7.56
N VAL A 99 1.55 -0.74 -7.95
CA VAL A 99 1.49 -2.07 -8.59
C VAL A 99 0.85 -3.12 -7.69
N PRO A 100 1.23 -3.26 -6.40
CA PRO A 100 0.57 -4.21 -5.51
C PRO A 100 -0.93 -3.97 -5.37
N MET A 101 -1.32 -2.71 -5.32
CA MET A 101 -2.71 -2.28 -5.18
C MET A 101 -3.55 -2.59 -6.41
N TRP A 102 -3.04 -2.31 -7.61
CA TRP A 102 -3.73 -2.63 -8.87
C TRP A 102 -3.81 -4.12 -9.12
N LEU A 103 -2.75 -4.87 -8.84
CA LEU A 103 -2.75 -6.33 -8.95
C LEU A 103 -3.77 -6.95 -8.01
N CYS A 104 -3.85 -6.44 -6.78
CA CYS A 104 -4.82 -6.91 -5.80
C CYS A 104 -6.28 -6.69 -6.25
N LEU A 105 -6.59 -5.52 -6.81
CA LEU A 105 -7.93 -5.21 -7.34
C LEU A 105 -8.32 -6.11 -8.52
N GLY A 106 -7.35 -6.58 -9.31
CA GLY A 106 -7.57 -7.47 -10.45
C GLY A 106 -7.80 -8.94 -10.09
N LEU A 107 -7.68 -9.34 -8.83
CA LEU A 107 -7.80 -10.74 -8.43
C LEU A 107 -9.28 -11.20 -8.34
N PRO A 108 -9.60 -12.42 -8.82
CA PRO A 108 -10.95 -12.97 -8.75
C PRO A 108 -11.45 -13.03 -7.30
N GLY A 109 -12.65 -12.53 -7.03
CA GLY A 109 -13.27 -12.51 -5.69
C GLY A 109 -12.99 -11.25 -4.87
N VAL A 110 -11.85 -10.57 -5.07
CA VAL A 110 -11.48 -9.35 -4.35
C VAL A 110 -12.21 -8.11 -4.90
N ALA A 111 -12.38 -8.02 -6.23
CA ALA A 111 -13.11 -6.93 -6.87
C ALA A 111 -14.58 -6.84 -6.40
N ALA A 112 -15.21 -7.97 -6.06
CA ALA A 112 -16.57 -8.02 -5.53
C ALA A 112 -16.66 -7.43 -4.11
N VAL A 113 -15.64 -7.66 -3.28
CA VAL A 113 -15.55 -7.11 -1.91
C VAL A 113 -15.29 -5.60 -1.95
N ALA A 114 -14.37 -5.15 -2.82
CA ALA A 114 -14.08 -3.72 -3.01
C ALA A 114 -15.29 -2.97 -3.62
N GLY A 115 -16.03 -3.60 -4.54
CA GLY A 115 -17.23 -3.03 -5.16
C GLY A 115 -18.46 -2.95 -4.24
N ALA A 116 -18.58 -3.85 -3.24
CA ALA A 116 -19.66 -3.82 -2.26
C ALA A 116 -19.61 -2.57 -1.36
N HIS A 117 -18.42 -2.07 -1.04
CA HIS A 117 -18.25 -0.81 -0.29
C HIS A 117 -18.67 0.42 -1.12
N ALA A 118 -18.30 0.47 -2.41
CA ALA A 118 -18.65 1.57 -3.31
C ALA A 118 -20.16 1.63 -3.63
N THR A 119 -20.84 0.48 -3.70
CA THR A 119 -22.27 0.41 -4.00
C THR A 119 -23.15 0.70 -2.78
N SER A 120 -22.72 0.37 -1.56
CA SER A 120 -23.49 0.62 -0.33
C SER A 120 -23.83 2.11 -0.09
N SER A 121 -22.97 3.03 -0.56
CA SER A 121 -23.17 4.48 -0.44
C SER A 121 -24.12 5.06 -1.50
N CYS A 122 -24.34 4.36 -2.62
CA CYS A 122 -25.13 4.87 -3.74
C CYS A 122 -26.55 4.26 -3.79
N THR A 123 -26.74 3.00 -3.38
CA THR A 123 -28.08 2.38 -3.41
C THR A 123 -29.00 2.78 -2.26
N SER A 124 -28.47 3.18 -1.09
CA SER A 124 -29.32 3.66 0.02
C SER A 124 -30.05 4.97 -0.29
N ARG A 125 -29.60 5.74 -1.30
CA ARG A 125 -30.26 7.00 -1.69
C ARG A 125 -31.17 6.86 -2.92
N MET A 126 -31.08 5.77 -3.68
CA MET A 126 -31.87 5.54 -4.89
C MET A 126 -33.12 4.67 -4.65
N GLN A 127 -33.15 3.84 -3.60
CA GLN A 127 -34.36 3.05 -3.29
C GLN A 127 -35.47 3.85 -2.59
N CYS A 128 -35.20 5.05 -2.07
CA CYS A 128 -36.22 5.88 -1.42
C CYS A 128 -36.84 6.99 -2.31
N ILE A 129 -36.49 7.07 -3.61
CA ILE A 129 -36.98 8.14 -4.51
C ILE A 129 -37.88 7.61 -5.64
N SER A 130 -38.17 6.30 -5.69
CA SER A 130 -39.10 5.74 -6.68
C SER A 130 -40.31 5.07 -6.02
N SER A 131 -41.10 5.85 -5.29
CA SER A 131 -42.50 5.53 -4.98
C SER A 131 -43.25 6.84 -4.65
N GLY A 132 -43.33 7.72 -5.66
CA GLY A 132 -44.21 8.89 -5.70
C GLY A 132 -45.10 8.80 -6.94
N ASN A 133 -46.40 9.01 -6.74
CA ASN A 133 -47.55 8.46 -7.46
C ASN A 133 -47.95 9.12 -8.82
N SER A 134 -48.91 8.46 -9.51
CA SER A 134 -49.77 8.83 -10.68
C SER A 134 -49.38 8.17 -12.02
N SER A 135 -50.24 7.49 -12.79
CA SER A 135 -51.68 7.17 -12.73
C SER A 135 -52.00 6.09 -13.79
N GLY A 136 -52.58 4.94 -13.43
CA GLY A 136 -53.92 4.56 -13.90
C GLY A 136 -53.96 3.23 -14.67
N SER A 137 -54.57 2.19 -14.08
CA SER A 137 -55.37 1.10 -14.71
C SER A 137 -55.60 -0.03 -13.68
N GLU A 138 -56.82 -0.56 -13.66
CA GLU A 138 -57.49 -1.31 -12.59
C GLU A 138 -57.03 -2.76 -12.39
N GLY A 139 -57.12 -3.26 -11.15
CA GLY A 139 -56.98 -4.69 -10.80
C GLY A 139 -57.10 -4.94 -9.29
N SER A 140 -58.25 -5.46 -8.85
CA SER A 140 -58.68 -5.59 -7.45
C SER A 140 -58.31 -6.92 -6.74
N CYS A 141 -57.90 -6.80 -5.46
CA CYS A 141 -58.13 -7.62 -4.22
C CYS A 141 -57.90 -9.17 -4.23
N SER A 142 -57.25 -9.87 -3.27
CA SER A 142 -57.30 -9.80 -1.78
C SER A 142 -56.25 -10.75 -1.09
N PRO A 143 -56.08 -10.73 0.27
CA PRO A 143 -54.90 -11.20 1.04
C PRO A 143 -55.09 -12.52 1.86
N PRO A 144 -54.08 -12.96 2.65
CA PRO A 144 -54.22 -12.98 4.13
C PRO A 144 -52.93 -12.49 4.84
N GLY A 145 -52.93 -11.72 5.94
CA GLY A 145 -53.46 -12.02 7.28
C GLY A 145 -52.28 -12.30 8.23
N ALA A 146 -51.61 -11.30 8.81
CA ALA A 146 -51.85 -10.63 10.10
C ALA A 146 -51.56 -11.48 11.37
N SER A 147 -50.51 -11.08 12.11
CA SER A 147 -50.24 -11.10 13.58
C SER A 147 -48.75 -11.40 13.84
N SER A 148 -47.99 -10.73 14.71
CA SER A 148 -48.24 -9.69 15.73
C SER A 148 -46.91 -9.13 16.28
N SER A 149 -47.00 -7.93 16.85
CA SER A 149 -46.18 -7.31 17.93
C SER A 149 -44.74 -6.86 17.65
N VAL A 150 -44.65 -5.54 17.46
CA VAL A 150 -43.62 -4.58 17.89
C VAL A 150 -43.00 -4.92 19.24
N LEU A 151 -41.66 -4.83 19.35
CA LEU A 151 -40.94 -4.15 20.43
C LEU A 151 -39.53 -3.78 19.95
N ASP A 152 -39.28 -2.47 19.92
CA ASP A 152 -38.02 -1.82 19.60
C ASP A 152 -37.05 -1.92 20.80
N SER A 153 -35.77 -2.15 20.55
CA SER A 153 -34.69 -1.99 21.53
C SER A 153 -33.35 -1.84 20.82
N SER A 154 -32.98 -0.60 20.57
CA SER A 154 -31.62 -0.18 20.19
C SER A 154 -30.56 -0.67 21.18
N THR A 155 -29.50 -1.34 20.72
CA THR A 155 -28.06 -1.01 20.96
C THR A 155 -27.15 -2.20 20.64
N GLY A 156 -26.08 -1.94 19.89
CA GLY A 156 -24.85 -2.75 19.92
C GLY A 156 -24.63 -3.69 18.74
N SER A 157 -23.63 -3.35 17.93
CA SER A 157 -22.69 -4.28 17.28
C SER A 157 -23.29 -5.53 16.62
N GLY A 158 -23.50 -5.50 15.31
CA GLY A 158 -23.93 -6.68 14.56
C GLY A 158 -23.48 -6.64 13.11
N PHE A 159 -22.37 -7.32 12.84
CA PHE A 159 -21.91 -7.74 11.52
C PHE A 159 -23.08 -8.43 10.80
N GLY A 160 -23.72 -7.74 9.85
CA GLY A 160 -24.85 -8.25 9.09
C GLY A 160 -24.39 -9.30 8.08
N SER A 161 -24.89 -10.51 8.26
CA SER A 161 -24.67 -11.74 7.48
C SER A 161 -24.44 -11.54 5.97
N VAL A 162 -23.19 -11.77 5.52
CA VAL A 162 -22.80 -11.97 4.13
C VAL A 162 -22.39 -13.43 3.98
N GLY A 163 -22.81 -14.04 2.87
CA GLY A 163 -22.68 -15.46 2.52
C GLY A 163 -21.46 -16.19 3.10
N SER A 164 -21.78 -17.28 3.79
CA SER A 164 -20.87 -18.23 4.42
C SER A 164 -19.87 -18.82 3.42
N ILE A 165 -18.58 -18.82 3.81
CA ILE A 165 -17.42 -19.50 3.19
C ILE A 165 -16.79 -18.78 1.96
N SER A 166 -16.20 -17.59 2.17
CA SER A 166 -15.07 -17.02 1.35
C SER A 166 -14.53 -15.66 1.88
N SER A 167 -15.12 -15.07 2.92
CA SER A 167 -14.88 -13.67 3.30
C SER A 167 -13.56 -13.39 4.03
N SER A 168 -13.09 -14.28 4.92
CA SER A 168 -11.86 -14.05 5.70
C SER A 168 -10.59 -14.21 4.87
N ALA A 169 -10.51 -15.25 4.02
CA ALA A 169 -9.37 -15.48 3.13
C ALA A 169 -9.24 -14.37 2.08
N SER A 170 -10.36 -13.94 1.48
CA SER A 170 -10.37 -12.84 0.50
C SER A 170 -9.97 -11.50 1.12
N ALA A 171 -10.41 -11.21 2.35
CA ALA A 171 -10.01 -10.01 3.08
C ALA A 171 -8.52 -10.03 3.48
N LEU A 172 -8.03 -11.18 3.93
CA LEU A 172 -6.61 -11.37 4.20
C LEU A 172 -5.77 -11.19 2.93
N LEU A 173 -6.23 -11.74 1.80
CA LEU A 173 -5.59 -11.55 0.50
C LEU A 173 -5.53 -10.08 0.10
N LEU A 174 -6.65 -9.37 0.29
CA LEU A 174 -6.74 -7.95 -0.01
C LEU A 174 -5.72 -7.13 0.79
N VAL A 175 -5.70 -7.33 2.11
CA VAL A 175 -4.80 -6.61 3.02
C VAL A 175 -3.34 -6.94 2.75
N VAL A 176 -3.02 -8.22 2.58
CA VAL A 176 -1.64 -8.68 2.39
C VAL A 176 -1.09 -8.24 1.03
N ALA A 177 -1.86 -8.41 -0.05
CA ALA A 177 -1.41 -8.01 -1.38
C ALA A 177 -1.34 -6.48 -1.51
N GLY A 178 -2.38 -5.76 -1.07
CA GLY A 178 -2.46 -4.30 -1.21
C GLY A 178 -1.45 -3.54 -0.35
N LEU A 179 -1.20 -3.98 0.90
CA LEU A 179 -0.29 -3.28 1.81
C LEU A 179 1.18 -3.73 1.70
N SER A 180 1.48 -4.76 0.91
CA SER A 180 2.85 -5.32 0.77
C SER A 180 3.91 -4.28 0.42
N GLY A 181 3.64 -3.41 -0.56
CA GLY A 181 4.54 -2.33 -0.97
C GLY A 181 4.75 -1.29 0.13
N MET A 182 3.69 -0.93 0.86
CA MET A 182 3.78 0.02 1.98
C MET A 182 4.59 -0.53 3.14
N VAL A 183 4.45 -1.83 3.46
CA VAL A 183 5.23 -2.45 4.53
C VAL A 183 6.71 -2.49 4.14
N ILE A 184 7.05 -2.99 2.95
CA ILE A 184 8.44 -3.26 2.59
C ILE A 184 9.24 -1.99 2.25
N ILE A 185 8.66 -1.07 1.47
CA ILE A 185 9.34 0.19 1.12
C ILE A 185 9.13 1.26 2.21
N GLY A 186 7.94 1.28 2.83
CA GLY A 186 7.62 2.30 3.84
C GLY A 186 8.31 2.02 5.17
N VAL A 187 7.99 0.88 5.79
CA VAL A 187 8.49 0.54 7.12
C VAL A 187 9.88 -0.10 7.06
N GLY A 188 10.04 -1.15 6.24
CA GLY A 188 11.27 -1.94 6.15
C GLY A 188 12.50 -1.11 5.75
N ASP A 189 12.45 -0.49 4.57
CA ASP A 189 13.55 0.32 4.03
C ASP A 189 13.86 1.58 4.88
N THR A 190 12.84 2.16 5.54
CA THR A 190 13.07 3.25 6.52
C THR A 190 13.82 2.75 7.75
N ALA A 191 13.34 1.68 8.39
CA ALA A 191 13.96 1.13 9.59
C ALA A 191 15.38 0.60 9.30
N ALA A 192 15.58 -0.06 8.17
CA ALA A 192 16.90 -0.57 7.77
C ALA A 192 17.93 0.55 7.62
N SER A 193 17.53 1.67 7.01
CA SER A 193 18.42 2.81 6.84
C SER A 193 18.68 3.58 8.14
N MET A 194 17.67 3.74 9.01
CA MET A 194 17.81 4.45 10.28
C MET A 194 18.68 3.67 11.25
N VAL A 195 18.39 2.38 11.44
CA VAL A 195 19.18 1.51 12.31
C VAL A 195 20.55 1.25 11.72
N GLY A 196 20.66 1.09 10.40
CA GLY A 196 21.96 0.92 9.74
C GLY A 196 22.87 2.14 9.93
N LYS A 197 22.33 3.36 9.99
CA LYS A 197 23.10 4.57 10.28
C LYS A 197 23.43 4.76 11.76
N LEU A 198 22.51 4.41 12.66
CA LEU A 198 22.65 4.67 14.10
C LEU A 198 23.41 3.56 14.85
N LEU A 199 23.17 2.30 14.46
CA LEU A 199 23.65 1.10 15.16
C LEU A 199 24.44 0.15 14.26
N GLY A 200 24.60 0.46 12.98
CA GLY A 200 25.30 -0.40 12.02
C GLY A 200 26.79 -0.52 12.36
N ARG A 201 27.23 -1.75 12.65
CA ARG A 201 28.63 -2.07 12.97
C ARG A 201 29.22 -3.02 11.94
N VAL A 202 28.42 -3.97 11.46
CA VAL A 202 28.89 -5.01 10.54
C VAL A 202 28.38 -4.70 9.11
N PRO A 203 29.23 -4.19 8.21
CA PRO A 203 28.86 -4.03 6.80
C PRO A 203 28.71 -5.40 6.14
N ILE A 204 27.73 -5.54 5.24
CA ILE A 204 27.39 -6.83 4.62
C ILE A 204 28.52 -7.33 3.70
N HIS A 205 29.20 -6.42 3.02
CA HIS A 205 30.39 -6.70 2.20
C HIS A 205 31.41 -5.59 2.42
N CYS A 206 32.70 -5.87 2.19
CA CYS A 206 33.77 -4.87 2.33
C CYS A 206 33.48 -3.63 1.49
N GLY A 207 33.35 -2.47 2.15
CA GLY A 207 33.03 -1.18 1.49
C GLY A 207 31.54 -0.91 1.25
N SER A 208 30.63 -1.80 1.69
CA SER A 208 29.18 -1.56 1.58
C SER A 208 28.70 -0.51 2.59
N ARG A 209 27.75 0.32 2.17
CA ARG A 209 27.00 1.24 3.06
C ARG A 209 25.84 0.55 3.79
N LYS A 210 25.52 -0.69 3.43
CA LYS A 210 24.46 -1.50 4.06
C LYS A 210 25.05 -2.38 5.15
N THR A 211 24.35 -2.47 6.27
CA THR A 211 24.80 -3.18 7.47
C THR A 211 23.84 -4.31 7.85
N VAL A 212 24.38 -5.35 8.47
CA VAL A 212 23.60 -6.51 8.94
C VAL A 212 22.55 -6.05 9.95
N GLU A 213 22.90 -5.14 10.86
CA GLU A 213 21.96 -4.60 11.85
C GLU A 213 20.82 -3.83 11.20
N GLY A 214 21.10 -3.09 10.11
CA GLY A 214 20.09 -2.44 9.29
C GLY A 214 19.13 -3.46 8.68
N THR A 215 19.65 -4.48 8.00
CA THR A 215 18.81 -5.53 7.40
C THR A 215 17.95 -6.25 8.44
N VAL A 216 18.51 -6.61 9.60
CA VAL A 216 17.75 -7.24 10.70
C VAL A 216 16.64 -6.31 11.21
N ALA A 217 16.92 -5.02 11.36
CA ALA A 217 15.91 -4.04 11.77
C ALA A 217 14.81 -3.84 10.72
N GLY A 218 15.14 -3.84 9.43
CA GLY A 218 14.17 -3.79 8.34
C GLY A 218 13.23 -4.98 8.35
N ILE A 219 13.76 -6.20 8.54
CA ILE A 219 12.96 -7.42 8.65
C ILE A 219 12.07 -7.39 9.89
N ALA A 220 12.65 -7.08 11.06
CA ALA A 220 11.91 -7.06 12.33
C ALA A 220 10.79 -6.02 12.32
N SER A 221 11.05 -4.82 11.82
CA SER A 221 10.04 -3.75 11.70
C SER A 221 8.95 -4.09 10.69
N SER A 222 9.27 -4.75 9.57
CA SER A 222 8.28 -5.21 8.59
C SER A 222 7.35 -6.27 9.18
N LEU A 223 7.89 -7.25 9.92
CA LEU A 223 7.08 -8.25 10.63
C LEU A 223 6.22 -7.61 11.73
N GLY A 224 6.77 -6.64 12.46
CA GLY A 224 6.03 -5.85 13.44
C GLY A 224 4.89 -5.06 12.81
N ALA A 225 5.11 -4.47 11.63
CA ALA A 225 4.09 -3.76 10.87
C ALA A 225 2.95 -4.70 10.43
N TRP A 226 3.25 -5.92 9.98
CA TRP A 226 2.22 -6.92 9.69
C TRP A 226 1.40 -7.28 10.93
N CYS A 227 2.06 -7.49 12.07
CA CYS A 227 1.35 -7.76 13.32
C CYS A 227 0.41 -6.61 13.70
N LEU A 228 0.89 -5.36 13.57
CA LEU A 228 0.09 -4.16 13.83
C LEU A 228 -1.08 -4.02 12.86
N LEU A 229 -0.86 -4.28 11.57
CA LEU A 229 -1.90 -4.21 10.53
C LEU A 229 -2.99 -5.25 10.73
N PHE A 230 -2.65 -6.50 11.06
CA PHE A 230 -3.66 -7.53 11.35
C PHE A 230 -4.46 -7.21 12.60
N TRP A 231 -3.79 -6.69 13.63
CA TRP A 231 -4.46 -6.21 14.83
C TRP A 231 -5.41 -5.05 14.52
N ALA A 232 -4.96 -4.03 13.78
CA ALA A 232 -5.74 -2.86 13.41
C ALA A 232 -6.92 -3.18 12.47
N ALA A 233 -6.75 -4.17 11.58
CA ALA A 233 -7.81 -4.67 10.71
C ALA A 233 -8.87 -5.51 11.44
N GLY A 234 -8.75 -5.69 12.75
CA GLY A 234 -9.70 -6.48 13.55
C GLY A 234 -9.63 -7.98 13.26
N MET A 235 -8.56 -8.47 12.60
CA MET A 235 -8.35 -9.90 12.32
C MET A 235 -7.82 -10.69 13.53
N GLY A 236 -7.60 -10.01 14.67
CA GLY A 236 -7.12 -10.59 15.92
C GLY A 236 -5.59 -10.64 16.02
N LEU A 237 -5.08 -11.06 17.18
CA LEU A 237 -3.64 -11.34 17.35
C LEU A 237 -3.22 -12.48 16.40
N PRO A 238 -1.93 -12.56 16.02
CA PRO A 238 -1.34 -13.61 15.16
C PRO A 238 -1.75 -15.07 15.36
N GLY A 239 -2.31 -15.43 16.53
CA GLY A 239 -2.61 -16.80 16.94
C GLY A 239 -3.76 -17.49 16.19
N GLY A 240 -4.49 -16.79 15.32
CA GLY A 240 -5.56 -17.41 14.52
C GLY A 240 -5.07 -18.11 13.23
N MET A 241 -3.84 -17.83 12.79
CA MET A 241 -3.31 -18.36 11.52
C MET A 241 -2.41 -19.57 11.74
N SER A 242 -2.34 -20.46 10.74
CA SER A 242 -1.47 -21.63 10.80
C SER A 242 0.01 -21.24 10.93
N LEU A 243 0.80 -22.10 11.59
CA LEU A 243 2.25 -21.90 11.70
C LEU A 243 2.92 -21.82 10.31
N SER A 244 2.42 -22.59 9.32
CA SER A 244 2.92 -22.57 7.95
C SER A 244 2.82 -21.18 7.32
N TRP A 245 1.70 -20.50 7.53
CA TRP A 245 1.46 -19.16 7.00
C TRP A 245 2.47 -18.15 7.56
N TRP A 246 2.69 -18.17 8.88
CA TRP A 246 3.69 -17.33 9.54
C TRP A 246 5.11 -17.62 9.07
N LEU A 247 5.47 -18.89 8.91
CA LEU A 247 6.78 -19.29 8.39
C LEU A 247 7.03 -18.76 6.99
N GLN A 248 6.03 -18.84 6.11
CA GLN A 248 6.16 -18.33 4.74
C GLN A 248 6.20 -16.79 4.72
N LEU A 249 5.43 -16.08 5.57
CA LEU A 249 5.52 -14.63 5.73
C LEU A 249 6.93 -14.21 6.17
N VAL A 250 7.49 -14.91 7.17
CA VAL A 250 8.86 -14.67 7.65
C VAL A 250 9.85 -14.92 6.51
N LEU A 251 9.73 -16.03 5.79
CA LEU A 251 10.63 -16.37 4.69
C LEU A 251 10.59 -15.33 3.57
N ALA A 252 9.39 -14.88 3.18
CA ALA A 252 9.21 -13.80 2.22
C ALA A 252 9.86 -12.50 2.74
N THR A 253 9.63 -12.14 4.00
CA THR A 253 10.17 -10.88 4.55
C THR A 253 11.68 -10.91 4.67
N VAL A 254 12.26 -12.06 5.05
CA VAL A 254 13.71 -12.28 5.06
C VAL A 254 14.28 -12.19 3.65
N GLY A 255 13.66 -12.85 2.67
CA GLY A 255 14.09 -12.78 1.26
C GLY A 255 14.06 -11.35 0.72
N ALA A 256 13.03 -10.56 1.04
CA ALA A 256 12.96 -9.16 0.66
C ALA A 256 14.06 -8.32 1.33
N GLY A 257 14.35 -8.53 2.62
CA GLY A 257 15.46 -7.86 3.32
C GLY A 257 16.84 -8.22 2.78
N LEU A 258 17.04 -9.47 2.35
CA LEU A 258 18.26 -9.90 1.66
C LEU A 258 18.35 -9.28 0.26
N LEU A 259 17.24 -9.19 -0.47
CA LEU A 259 17.19 -8.53 -1.77
C LEU A 259 17.52 -7.04 -1.63
N GLU A 260 17.03 -6.39 -0.58
CA GLU A 260 17.42 -5.04 -0.20
C GLU A 260 18.93 -4.98 0.07
N ALA A 261 19.50 -5.92 0.81
CA ALA A 261 20.93 -5.93 1.13
C ALA A 261 21.83 -5.99 -0.12
N VAL A 262 21.38 -6.67 -1.18
CA VAL A 262 22.17 -6.88 -2.41
C VAL A 262 21.88 -5.87 -3.53
N THR A 263 20.70 -5.23 -3.54
CA THR A 263 20.30 -4.30 -4.62
C THR A 263 20.39 -2.84 -4.18
N SER A 264 20.69 -1.91 -5.11
CA SER A 264 20.95 -0.51 -4.77
C SER A 264 20.20 0.53 -5.63
N GLN A 265 19.87 0.21 -6.88
CA GLN A 265 19.28 1.18 -7.82
C GLN A 265 17.78 1.00 -8.07
N LEU A 266 17.23 -0.22 -7.89
CA LEU A 266 15.83 -0.55 -8.23
C LEU A 266 15.06 -1.14 -7.05
N ASP A 267 15.52 -0.89 -5.82
CA ASP A 267 14.95 -1.43 -4.58
C ASP A 267 13.46 -1.08 -4.44
N ASN A 268 13.06 0.16 -4.75
CA ASN A 268 11.67 0.61 -4.63
C ASN A 268 10.66 -0.12 -5.55
N VAL A 269 11.09 -0.73 -6.66
CA VAL A 269 10.19 -1.50 -7.56
C VAL A 269 10.42 -2.99 -7.42
N LEU A 270 11.68 -3.40 -7.33
CA LEU A 270 12.04 -4.81 -7.28
C LEU A 270 11.57 -5.47 -5.98
N LEU A 271 11.65 -4.78 -4.83
CA LEU A 271 11.21 -5.36 -3.56
C LEU A 271 9.70 -5.65 -3.56
N PRO A 272 8.78 -4.71 -3.86
CA PRO A 272 7.35 -5.01 -3.94
C PRO A 272 7.02 -6.08 -4.97
N LEU A 273 7.67 -6.04 -6.13
CA LEU A 273 7.44 -7.00 -7.22
C LEU A 273 7.86 -8.42 -6.83
N TRP A 274 8.93 -8.56 -6.05
CA TRP A 274 9.37 -9.85 -5.52
C TRP A 274 8.51 -10.26 -4.32
N TYR A 275 8.14 -9.34 -3.44
CA TYR A 275 7.45 -9.62 -2.18
C TYR A 275 5.99 -10.05 -2.39
N LEU A 276 5.26 -9.39 -3.30
CA LEU A 276 3.86 -9.70 -3.60
C LEU A 276 3.61 -11.16 -4.03
N PRO A 277 4.30 -11.75 -5.02
CA PRO A 277 4.02 -13.13 -5.43
C PRO A 277 4.35 -14.13 -4.34
N HIS A 278 5.39 -13.89 -3.54
CA HIS A 278 5.71 -14.73 -2.39
C HIS A 278 4.60 -14.67 -1.33
N LEU A 279 4.05 -13.48 -1.08
CA LEU A 279 2.89 -13.29 -0.19
C LEU A 279 1.60 -13.93 -0.73
N LEU A 280 1.38 -13.95 -2.04
CA LEU A 280 0.24 -14.63 -2.65
C LEU A 280 0.36 -16.16 -2.54
N LEU A 281 1.58 -16.70 -2.68
CA LEU A 281 1.86 -18.13 -2.50
C LEU A 281 1.69 -18.59 -1.05
N VAL A 282 1.79 -17.68 -0.07
CA VAL A 282 1.53 -17.96 1.35
C VAL A 282 0.05 -18.29 1.63
N GLN A 283 -0.85 -17.95 0.71
CA GLN A 283 -2.31 -18.09 0.91
C GLN A 283 -2.92 -19.35 0.27
N GLN A 284 -2.11 -20.19 -0.40
CA GLN A 284 -2.54 -21.49 -0.94
C GLN A 284 -2.27 -22.61 0.08
#